data_AF-A0A543LIX6-F1
#
_entry.id   AF-A0A543LIX6-F1
#
_cell.length_a   1.000
_cell.length_b   1.000
_cell.length_c   1.000
_cell.angle_alpha   90.00
_cell.angle_beta   90.00
_cell.angle_gamma   90.00
#
_symmetry.space_group_name_H-M   'P 1'
#
loop_
_entity.id
_entity.type
_entity.pdbx_description
1 polymer ?
#
loop_
_entity_poly.entity_id
_entity_poly.type
_entity_poly.pdbx_seq_one_letter_code
_entity_poly.pdbx_strand_id
1 'polypeptide(L)'
;MVNPHHLAHWYPTAAYLYVFWLDALALAWEYLRRHPDYRLDWLRRHRGPDTAHRWGLRLLEDPALDARDAHPAWLPGHAAVVQLYPDVDPPQDAATFAFWRIPGHKQLLHDGKGLALIARSPGHCLRFALAAGLEDGMAVAYAHRGEAAAPTRGHALQAALAAAKPRPTPTALLELHSLQALDATLAGASLREVAEGLFGVDAAADWYSDGGLRSKVRRLVRRGDALMRGGYRHLAQLPPLEKGRFEDDAKRP
;
A
#
# COMPACT_ATOMS: atom_id res chain seq x y z
N MET A 1 -22.33 24.62 20.75
CA MET A 1 -23.07 23.92 19.68
C MET A 1 -22.05 23.18 18.83
N VAL A 2 -21.90 21.87 19.04
CA VAL A 2 -21.00 21.01 18.27
C VAL A 2 -21.72 20.64 16.97
N ASN A 3 -21.06 20.87 15.84
CA ASN A 3 -21.62 20.69 14.51
C ASN A 3 -21.84 19.18 14.26
N PRO A 4 -23.08 18.67 14.03
CA PRO A 4 -23.35 17.23 14.00
C PRO A 4 -22.89 16.50 12.74
N HIS A 5 -22.32 17.19 11.74
CA HIS A 5 -21.91 16.58 10.49
C HIS A 5 -20.63 17.21 9.93
N HIS A 6 -19.50 17.05 10.62
CA HIS A 6 -18.31 16.70 9.84
C HIS A 6 -18.65 15.33 9.29
N LEU A 7 -19.05 15.25 8.01
CA LEU A 7 -19.18 13.98 7.30
C LEU A 7 -17.82 13.30 7.40
N ALA A 8 -17.65 12.49 8.43
CA ALA A 8 -16.39 11.83 8.68
C ALA A 8 -16.21 10.90 7.47
N HIS A 9 -15.24 11.25 6.60
CA HIS A 9 -15.05 10.65 5.28
C HIS A 9 -14.92 9.12 5.32
N TRP A 10 -14.76 8.53 6.52
CA TRP A 10 -14.70 7.11 6.75
C TRP A 10 -16.05 6.37 6.65
N TYR A 11 -17.19 7.05 6.80
CA TYR A 11 -18.49 6.40 6.89
C TYR A 11 -18.90 5.64 5.60
N PRO A 12 -18.70 6.17 4.38
CA PRO A 12 -19.07 5.45 3.17
C PRO A 12 -18.08 4.32 2.85
N THR A 13 -18.46 3.06 3.11
CA THR A 13 -17.66 1.86 2.76
C THR A 13 -17.28 1.81 1.28
N ALA A 14 -18.11 2.40 0.40
CA ALA A 14 -17.83 2.53 -1.02
C ALA A 14 -16.50 3.27 -1.32
N ALA A 15 -16.09 4.21 -0.45
CA ALA A 15 -14.84 4.94 -0.58
C ALA A 15 -13.60 4.03 -0.44
N TYR A 16 -13.76 2.80 0.07
CA TYR A 16 -12.67 1.85 0.31
C TYR A 16 -12.65 0.68 -0.68
N LEU A 17 -13.59 0.60 -1.64
CA LEU A 17 -13.65 -0.51 -2.59
C LEU A 17 -12.37 -0.64 -3.45
N TYR A 18 -11.60 0.44 -3.58
CA TYR A 18 -10.32 0.41 -4.27
C TYR A 18 -9.28 -0.49 -3.58
N VAL A 19 -9.43 -0.76 -2.27
CA VAL A 19 -8.56 -1.65 -1.49
C VAL A 19 -8.51 -3.07 -2.08
N PHE A 20 -9.58 -3.51 -2.74
CA PHE A 20 -9.62 -4.81 -3.42
C PHE A 20 -8.62 -4.94 -4.58
N TRP A 21 -8.05 -3.83 -5.04
CA TRP A 21 -7.12 -3.79 -6.16
C TRP A 21 -5.68 -3.47 -5.75
N LEU A 22 -5.43 -3.33 -4.45
CA LEU A 22 -4.11 -3.00 -3.95
C LEU A 22 -3.27 -4.27 -3.79
N ASP A 23 -2.02 -4.17 -4.23
CA ASP A 23 -1.00 -5.13 -3.83
C ASP A 23 -0.43 -4.80 -2.45
N ALA A 24 0.49 -5.63 -1.97
CA ALA A 24 1.05 -5.48 -0.63
C ALA A 24 1.76 -4.13 -0.40
N LEU A 25 2.45 -3.58 -1.41
CA LEU A 25 3.14 -2.29 -1.30
C LEU A 25 2.16 -1.10 -1.30
N ALA A 26 1.12 -1.18 -2.12
CA ALA A 26 0.05 -0.21 -2.13
C ALA A 26 -0.76 -0.24 -0.82
N LEU A 27 -1.01 -1.43 -0.27
CA LEU A 27 -1.65 -1.59 1.03
C LEU A 27 -0.77 -1.07 2.17
N ALA A 28 0.55 -1.35 2.13
CA ALA A 28 1.50 -0.80 3.10
C ALA A 28 1.47 0.74 3.11
N TRP A 29 1.35 1.36 1.93
CA TRP A 29 1.22 2.81 1.81
C TRP A 29 -0.04 3.34 2.50
N GLU A 30 -1.18 2.68 2.31
CA GLU A 30 -2.43 3.09 2.98
C GLU A 30 -2.28 3.15 4.50
N TYR A 31 -1.61 2.17 5.10
CA TYR A 31 -1.34 2.20 6.54
C TYR A 31 -0.31 3.29 6.91
N LEU A 32 0.77 3.43 6.15
CA LEU A 32 1.82 4.43 6.42
C LEU A 32 1.31 5.88 6.34
N ARG A 33 0.56 6.23 5.28
CA ARG A 33 0.06 7.61 5.07
C ARG A 33 -0.93 8.08 6.13
N ARG A 34 -1.47 7.15 6.93
CA ARG A 34 -2.37 7.41 8.07
C ARG A 34 -1.61 7.63 9.38
N HIS A 35 -0.33 7.30 9.43
CA HIS A 35 0.48 7.48 10.63
C HIS A 35 0.66 8.98 10.95
N PRO A 36 0.32 9.45 12.17
CA PRO A 36 0.40 10.87 12.52
C PRO A 36 1.83 11.41 12.42
N ASP A 37 2.83 10.66 12.92
CA ASP A 37 4.23 11.09 12.82
C ASP A 37 4.74 11.14 11.37
N TYR A 38 4.27 10.26 10.48
CA TYR A 38 4.62 10.35 9.06
C TYR A 38 4.10 11.65 8.44
N ARG A 39 2.86 12.01 8.76
CA ARG A 39 2.26 13.28 8.31
C ARG A 39 3.00 14.49 8.87
N LEU A 40 3.45 14.43 10.13
CA LEU A 40 4.28 15.49 10.73
C LEU A 40 5.64 15.60 10.04
N ASP A 41 6.28 14.48 9.73
CA ASP A 41 7.54 14.46 9.00
C ASP A 41 7.37 15.01 7.56
N TRP A 42 6.29 14.67 6.88
CA TRP A 42 5.94 15.22 5.56
C TRP A 42 5.82 16.75 5.57
N LEU A 43 5.14 17.31 6.58
CA LEU A 43 5.03 18.77 6.76
C LEU A 43 6.39 19.41 7.04
N ARG A 44 7.31 18.67 7.66
CA ARG A 44 8.66 19.12 8.03
C ARG A 44 9.74 18.65 7.04
N ARG A 45 9.36 18.13 5.87
CA ARG A 45 10.28 17.51 4.89
C ARG A 45 11.48 18.37 4.51
N HIS A 46 11.31 19.70 4.50
CA HIS A 46 12.40 20.64 4.21
C HIS A 46 13.51 20.70 5.29
N ARG A 47 13.27 20.16 6.50
CA ARG A 47 14.20 20.22 7.64
C ARG A 47 15.07 18.98 7.82
N GLY A 48 14.81 17.91 7.08
CA GLY A 48 15.50 16.62 7.29
C GLY A 48 15.40 15.71 6.07
N PRO A 49 16.37 15.76 5.14
CA PRO A 49 16.34 14.95 3.92
C PRO A 49 16.38 13.44 4.20
N ASP A 50 16.99 13.02 5.30
CA ASP A 50 17.15 11.59 5.64
C ASP A 50 15.94 10.99 6.37
N THR A 51 14.89 11.78 6.63
CA THR A 51 13.69 11.31 7.34
C THR A 51 12.91 10.23 6.58
N ALA A 52 13.05 10.12 5.26
CA ALA A 52 12.38 9.08 4.48
C ALA A 52 12.79 7.66 4.90
N HIS A 53 14.07 7.45 5.23
CA HIS A 53 14.65 6.13 5.50
C HIS A 53 14.04 5.48 6.75
N ARG A 54 13.67 6.27 7.77
CA ARG A 54 13.00 5.76 8.99
C ARG A 54 11.68 5.07 8.64
N TRP A 55 10.99 5.57 7.60
CA TRP A 55 9.71 5.06 7.11
C TRP A 55 9.88 3.95 6.07
N GLY A 56 11.13 3.57 5.76
CA GLY A 56 11.43 2.60 4.72
C GLY A 56 11.26 3.14 3.31
N LEU A 57 11.29 4.46 3.14
CA LEU A 57 11.24 5.14 1.84
C LEU A 57 12.61 5.78 1.52
N ARG A 58 12.92 5.92 0.23
CA ARG A 58 14.02 6.73 -0.30
C ARG A 58 13.68 8.21 -0.25
N LEU A 59 12.43 8.53 -0.59
CA LEU A 59 11.86 9.88 -0.60
C LEU A 59 10.50 9.86 0.09
N LEU A 60 10.15 10.92 0.81
CA LEU A 60 8.80 11.06 1.33
C LEU A 60 7.81 11.28 0.19
N GLU A 61 6.58 10.80 0.39
CA GLU A 61 5.47 10.87 -0.56
C GLU A 61 4.31 11.61 0.13
N ASP A 62 3.47 12.30 -0.65
CA ASP A 62 2.38 13.08 -0.07
C ASP A 62 1.32 12.17 0.57
N PRO A 63 1.12 12.18 1.92
CA PRO A 63 0.13 11.34 2.58
C PRO A 63 -1.33 11.66 2.21
N ALA A 64 -1.57 12.80 1.54
CA ALA A 64 -2.88 13.12 0.96
C ALA A 64 -3.24 12.23 -0.23
N LEU A 65 -2.25 11.67 -0.93
CA LEU A 65 -2.45 10.77 -2.05
C LEU A 65 -2.70 9.34 -1.55
N ASP A 66 -3.80 8.72 -1.98
CA ASP A 66 -4.03 7.30 -1.75
C ASP A 66 -3.23 6.43 -2.74
N ALA A 67 -3.21 5.13 -2.55
CA ALA A 67 -2.38 4.20 -3.29
C ALA A 67 -2.71 4.08 -4.79
N ARG A 68 -3.84 4.64 -5.24
CA ARG A 68 -4.16 4.75 -6.67
C ARG A 68 -3.33 5.83 -7.35
N ASP A 69 -2.97 6.87 -6.60
CA ASP A 69 -2.32 8.07 -7.10
C ASP A 69 -0.89 8.24 -6.59
N ALA A 70 -0.56 7.72 -5.41
CA ALA A 70 0.76 7.83 -4.81
C ALA A 70 1.78 6.83 -5.38
N HIS A 71 3.06 7.15 -5.20
CA HIS A 71 4.20 6.36 -5.67
C HIS A 71 5.31 6.29 -4.63
N PRO A 72 5.06 5.62 -3.49
CA PRO A 72 6.04 5.56 -2.42
C PRO A 72 7.32 4.92 -2.93
N ALA A 73 8.42 5.67 -2.87
CA ALA A 73 9.74 5.24 -3.28
C ALA A 73 10.33 4.31 -2.22
N TRP A 74 9.77 3.11 -2.03
CA TRP A 74 10.23 2.18 -1.02
C TRP A 74 11.73 1.83 -1.15
N LEU A 75 12.39 1.62 -0.02
CA LEU A 75 13.79 1.21 0.00
C LEU A 75 13.99 -0.11 -0.77
N PRO A 76 15.14 -0.27 -1.46
CA PRO A 76 15.39 -1.43 -2.31
C PRO A 76 15.43 -2.71 -1.48
N GLY A 77 14.98 -3.81 -2.07
CA GLY A 77 14.89 -5.10 -1.38
C GLY A 77 13.68 -5.93 -1.76
N HIS A 78 12.71 -5.36 -2.47
CA HIS A 78 11.42 -6.00 -2.71
C HIS A 78 11.46 -6.93 -3.92
N ALA A 79 11.00 -8.17 -3.75
CA ALA A 79 10.86 -9.13 -4.86
C ALA A 79 9.85 -8.70 -5.93
N ALA A 80 8.95 -7.77 -5.58
CA ALA A 80 7.92 -7.24 -6.47
C ALA A 80 8.43 -6.19 -7.49
N VAL A 81 9.66 -5.68 -7.32
CA VAL A 81 10.26 -4.71 -8.27
C VAL A 81 11.19 -5.45 -9.22
N VAL A 82 10.94 -5.31 -10.51
CA VAL A 82 11.79 -5.86 -11.58
C VAL A 82 12.80 -4.80 -12.00
N GLN A 83 14.07 -5.15 -12.11
CA GLN A 83 15.08 -4.21 -12.62
C GLN A 83 15.28 -4.47 -14.10
N LEU A 84 15.25 -3.42 -14.91
CA LEU A 84 15.43 -3.48 -16.37
C LEU A 84 16.73 -2.79 -16.75
N TYR A 85 17.55 -3.48 -17.54
CA TYR A 85 18.86 -3.05 -17.99
C TYR A 85 18.95 -3.13 -19.51
N PRO A 86 19.67 -2.21 -20.17
CA PRO A 86 20.10 -2.45 -21.55
C PRO A 86 20.85 -3.78 -21.62
N ASP A 87 20.46 -4.63 -22.57
CA ASP A 87 21.21 -5.84 -22.86
C ASP A 87 22.48 -5.45 -23.65
N VAL A 88 23.64 -5.82 -23.12
CA VAL A 88 24.96 -5.42 -23.65
C VAL A 88 25.40 -6.36 -24.78
N ASP A 89 24.86 -7.58 -24.86
CA ASP A 89 25.18 -8.57 -25.89
C ASP A 89 23.92 -9.35 -26.31
N PRO A 90 22.97 -8.68 -27.01
CA PRO A 90 21.67 -9.27 -27.28
C PRO A 90 21.73 -10.33 -28.40
N PRO A 91 21.07 -11.50 -28.23
CA PRO A 91 20.83 -12.43 -29.32
C PRO A 91 19.90 -11.83 -30.40
N GLN A 92 19.85 -12.44 -31.60
CA GLN A 92 19.05 -11.93 -32.73
C GLN A 92 17.54 -11.81 -32.43
N ASP A 93 17.02 -12.58 -31.47
CA ASP A 93 15.63 -12.62 -31.04
C ASP A 93 15.42 -12.02 -29.63
N ALA A 94 16.36 -11.18 -29.17
CA ALA A 94 16.28 -10.54 -27.86
C ALA A 94 14.98 -9.76 -27.67
N ALA A 95 14.38 -9.91 -26.49
CA ALA A 95 13.23 -9.11 -26.11
C ALA A 95 13.62 -7.63 -26.06
N THR A 96 12.81 -6.77 -26.67
CA THR A 96 13.00 -5.33 -26.62
C THR A 96 12.17 -4.71 -25.50
N PHE A 97 12.70 -3.66 -24.89
CA PHE A 97 11.95 -2.81 -23.99
C PHE A 97 10.94 -1.99 -24.81
N ALA A 98 9.71 -2.48 -24.88
CA ALA A 98 8.62 -1.80 -25.56
C ALA A 98 7.73 -1.08 -24.53
N PHE A 99 8.12 0.13 -24.14
CA PHE A 99 7.44 0.96 -23.13
C PHE A 99 5.94 1.10 -23.44
N TRP A 100 5.61 1.35 -24.71
CA TRP A 100 4.23 1.55 -25.14
C TRP A 100 3.38 0.27 -25.09
N ARG A 101 4.01 -0.91 -25.15
CA ARG A 101 3.32 -2.22 -25.08
C ARG A 101 3.04 -2.67 -23.65
N ILE A 102 3.61 -2.02 -22.64
CA ILE A 102 3.31 -2.32 -21.24
C ILE A 102 1.86 -1.88 -20.97
N PRO A 103 0.96 -2.81 -20.58
CA PRO A 103 -0.45 -2.52 -20.41
C PRO A 103 -0.72 -1.70 -19.16
N GLY A 104 -1.84 -0.98 -19.17
CA GLY A 104 -2.30 -0.20 -18.02
C GLY A 104 -1.82 1.25 -18.01
N HIS A 105 -2.24 1.95 -16.96
CA HIS A 105 -1.85 3.33 -16.68
C HIS A 105 -0.39 3.36 -16.22
N LYS A 106 0.47 3.97 -17.03
CA LYS A 106 1.91 4.07 -16.80
C LYS A 106 2.24 5.39 -16.15
N GLN A 107 3.06 5.34 -15.11
CA GLN A 107 3.63 6.52 -14.46
C GLN A 107 5.13 6.34 -14.31
N LEU A 108 5.88 7.33 -14.75
CA LEU A 108 7.33 7.37 -14.71
C LEU A 108 7.74 8.47 -13.73
N LEU A 109 8.62 8.12 -12.79
CA LEU A 109 9.07 9.01 -11.73
C LEU A 109 10.54 8.75 -11.37
N HIS A 110 11.17 9.74 -10.73
CA HIS A 110 12.52 9.58 -10.19
C HIS A 110 12.43 9.23 -8.69
N ASP A 111 12.96 8.06 -8.30
CA ASP A 111 12.85 7.54 -6.92
C ASP A 111 13.94 8.06 -5.96
N GLY A 112 14.75 9.01 -6.43
CA GLY A 112 15.92 9.55 -5.74
C GLY A 112 17.23 8.84 -6.11
N LYS A 113 17.17 7.65 -6.74
CA LYS A 113 18.33 6.94 -7.28
C LYS A 113 18.29 6.82 -8.80
N GLY A 114 17.11 6.59 -9.38
CA GLY A 114 16.93 6.42 -10.80
C GLY A 114 15.47 6.50 -11.21
N LEU A 115 15.18 6.10 -12.44
CA LEU A 115 13.82 6.08 -12.96
C LEU A 115 13.07 4.83 -12.51
N ALA A 116 11.89 5.03 -11.95
CA ALA A 116 10.94 3.98 -11.63
C ALA A 116 9.72 4.11 -12.54
N LEU A 117 9.28 2.98 -13.10
CA LEU A 117 8.06 2.87 -13.88
C LEU A 117 7.04 2.03 -13.11
N ILE A 118 5.86 2.58 -12.89
CA ILE A 118 4.72 1.84 -12.34
C ILE A 118 3.66 1.72 -13.44
N ALA A 119 3.24 0.49 -13.75
CA ALA A 119 2.15 0.22 -14.66
C ALA A 119 0.98 -0.42 -13.89
N ARG A 120 -0.12 0.33 -13.77
CA ARG A 120 -1.31 -0.06 -13.03
C ARG A 120 -2.42 -0.49 -13.96
N SER A 121 -3.03 -1.61 -13.63
CA SER A 121 -4.29 -2.08 -14.23
C SER A 121 -5.17 -2.63 -13.12
N PRO A 122 -6.48 -2.81 -13.33
CA PRO A 122 -7.35 -3.27 -12.27
C PRO A 122 -6.83 -4.57 -11.65
N GLY A 123 -6.41 -4.55 -10.38
CA GLY A 123 -5.94 -5.72 -9.65
C GLY A 123 -4.50 -6.16 -9.95
N HIS A 124 -3.76 -5.42 -10.78
CA HIS A 124 -2.34 -5.68 -11.04
C HIS A 124 -1.54 -4.37 -11.05
N CYS A 125 -0.41 -4.37 -10.35
CA CYS A 125 0.51 -3.25 -10.34
C CYS A 125 1.92 -3.78 -10.58
N LEU A 126 2.49 -3.40 -11.72
CA LEU A 126 3.87 -3.76 -12.07
C LEU A 126 4.77 -2.59 -11.70
N ARG A 127 5.93 -2.91 -11.12
CA ARG A 127 6.95 -1.92 -10.76
C ARG A 127 8.27 -2.31 -11.37
N PHE A 128 8.87 -1.36 -12.08
CA PHE A 128 10.16 -1.50 -12.73
C PHE A 128 11.12 -0.43 -12.22
N ALA A 129 12.36 -0.81 -11.96
CA ALA A 129 13.47 0.12 -11.82
C ALA A 129 14.25 0.10 -13.14
N LEU A 130 14.36 1.25 -13.80
CA LEU A 130 15.00 1.39 -15.10
C LEU A 130 16.46 1.82 -14.88
N ALA A 131 17.38 1.07 -15.46
CA ALA A 131 18.78 1.47 -15.51
C ALA A 131 18.95 2.71 -16.40
N ALA A 132 19.97 3.50 -16.10
CA ALA A 132 20.32 4.67 -16.92
C ALA A 132 20.63 4.23 -18.36
N GLY A 133 20.12 4.99 -19.33
CA GLY A 133 20.34 4.73 -20.76
C GLY A 133 19.46 3.63 -21.37
N LEU A 134 18.51 3.04 -20.64
CA LEU A 134 17.50 2.17 -21.24
C LEU A 134 16.44 2.99 -21.98
N GLU A 135 16.31 2.75 -23.29
CA GLU A 135 15.36 3.44 -24.17
C GLU A 135 14.36 2.47 -24.81
N ASP A 136 13.21 3.00 -25.26
CA ASP A 136 12.21 2.22 -25.99
C ASP A 136 12.83 1.63 -27.27
N GLY A 137 12.60 0.33 -27.49
CA GLY A 137 13.15 -0.42 -28.62
C GLY A 137 14.51 -1.07 -28.38
N MET A 138 15.24 -0.71 -27.31
CA MET A 138 16.50 -1.39 -26.96
C MET A 138 16.26 -2.82 -26.48
N ALA A 139 17.21 -3.72 -26.74
CA ALA A 139 17.21 -5.05 -26.13
C ALA A 139 17.33 -4.91 -24.60
N VAL A 140 16.58 -5.72 -23.85
CA VAL A 140 16.44 -5.56 -22.40
C VAL A 140 16.70 -6.86 -21.65
N ALA A 141 17.59 -6.77 -20.67
CA ALA A 141 17.77 -7.78 -19.63
C ALA A 141 16.96 -7.41 -18.40
N TYR A 142 16.41 -8.41 -17.70
CA TYR A 142 15.64 -8.21 -16.47
C TYR A 142 16.25 -8.99 -15.29
N ALA A 143 16.23 -8.37 -14.11
CA ALA A 143 16.67 -9.00 -12.87
C ALA A 143 15.58 -8.93 -11.79
N HIS A 144 15.44 -10.03 -11.05
CA HIS A 144 14.56 -10.14 -9.87
C HIS A 144 15.42 -10.37 -8.61
N ARG A 145 14.93 -9.90 -7.46
CA ARG A 145 15.60 -10.11 -6.17
C ARG A 145 14.90 -11.24 -5.38
N GLY A 146 15.53 -12.41 -5.27
CA GLY A 146 15.08 -13.56 -4.45
C GLY A 146 15.17 -14.94 -5.15
N GLU A 147 15.39 -16.02 -4.36
CA GLU A 147 15.38 -17.43 -4.79
C GLU A 147 13.94 -17.97 -4.85
N ALA A 148 13.36 -18.06 -6.04
CA ALA A 148 12.42 -19.09 -6.50
C ALA A 148 11.91 -18.68 -7.88
N ALA A 149 12.11 -19.59 -8.84
CA ALA A 149 11.65 -19.62 -10.23
C ALA A 149 10.88 -18.38 -10.71
N ALA A 150 11.51 -17.64 -11.64
CA ALA A 150 10.84 -16.65 -12.46
C ALA A 150 9.55 -17.26 -13.04
N PRO A 151 8.36 -16.73 -12.73
CA PRO A 151 7.22 -17.06 -13.55
C PRO A 151 7.48 -16.42 -14.90
N THR A 152 7.31 -17.20 -15.96
CA THR A 152 7.28 -16.80 -17.36
C THR A 152 6.17 -15.76 -17.54
N ARG A 153 6.43 -14.52 -17.12
CA ARG A 153 5.45 -13.44 -16.92
C ARG A 153 5.02 -12.76 -18.22
N GLY A 154 5.72 -13.02 -19.33
CA GLY A 154 5.43 -12.39 -20.62
C GLY A 154 4.02 -12.70 -21.15
N HIS A 155 3.53 -13.94 -20.99
CA HIS A 155 2.21 -14.35 -21.47
C HIS A 155 1.14 -14.47 -20.37
N ALA A 156 1.52 -14.80 -19.13
CA ALA A 156 0.57 -14.90 -18.00
C ALA A 156 -0.03 -13.54 -17.58
N LEU A 157 0.69 -12.45 -17.82
CA LEU A 157 0.24 -11.09 -17.52
C LEU A 157 -0.94 -10.67 -18.40
N GLN A 158 -1.00 -11.12 -19.66
CA GLN A 158 -2.04 -10.73 -20.62
C GLN A 158 -3.36 -11.46 -20.37
N ALA A 159 -3.31 -12.72 -19.94
CA ALA A 159 -4.50 -13.52 -19.61
C ALA A 159 -5.17 -13.07 -18.29
N ALA A 160 -4.40 -12.57 -17.32
CA ALA A 160 -4.92 -12.13 -16.02
C ALA A 160 -5.67 -10.78 -16.06
N LEU A 161 -5.58 -10.04 -17.18
CA LEU A 161 -6.17 -8.71 -17.35
C LEU A 161 -7.61 -8.74 -17.90
N ALA A 162 -8.03 -9.85 -18.51
CA ALA A 162 -9.32 -9.97 -19.20
C ALA A 162 -10.39 -10.72 -18.39
N ALA A 163 -10.06 -11.24 -17.20
CA ALA A 163 -11.01 -12.00 -16.39
C ALA A 163 -11.99 -11.08 -15.63
N ALA A 164 -13.28 -11.28 -15.86
CA ALA A 164 -14.32 -10.79 -14.96
C ALA A 164 -14.01 -11.31 -13.54
N LYS A 165 -13.97 -10.39 -12.59
CA LYS A 165 -13.27 -10.67 -11.34
C LYS A 165 -14.14 -11.43 -10.35
N PRO A 166 -13.57 -12.42 -9.65
CA PRO A 166 -14.28 -13.15 -8.64
C PRO A 166 -14.70 -12.22 -7.50
N ARG A 167 -15.76 -12.63 -6.78
CA ARG A 167 -16.22 -11.96 -5.55
C ARG A 167 -15.03 -11.69 -4.62
N PRO A 168 -14.98 -10.53 -3.92
CA PRO A 168 -13.90 -10.22 -2.99
C PRO A 168 -13.69 -11.35 -1.98
N THR A 169 -12.43 -11.72 -1.78
CA THR A 169 -12.08 -12.76 -0.81
C THR A 169 -12.36 -12.27 0.61
N PRO A 170 -12.57 -13.18 1.58
CA PRO A 170 -12.69 -12.79 2.99
C PRO A 170 -11.50 -11.95 3.49
N THR A 171 -10.28 -12.24 3.01
CA THR A 171 -9.08 -11.47 3.32
C THR A 171 -9.15 -10.05 2.77
N ALA A 172 -9.63 -9.86 1.53
CA ALA A 172 -9.78 -8.52 0.94
C ALA A 172 -10.82 -7.68 1.71
N LEU A 173 -11.92 -8.30 2.14
CA LEU A 173 -12.92 -7.65 3.01
C LEU A 173 -12.34 -7.31 4.40
N LEU A 174 -11.48 -8.17 4.93
CA LEU A 174 -10.78 -7.90 6.19
C LEU A 174 -9.86 -6.68 6.07
N GLU A 175 -9.09 -6.56 4.99
CA GLU A 175 -8.22 -5.39 4.77
C GLU A 175 -9.02 -4.10 4.65
N LEU A 176 -10.10 -4.13 3.85
CA LEU A 176 -11.00 -3.00 3.70
C LEU A 176 -11.55 -2.54 5.06
N HIS A 177 -12.16 -3.45 5.82
CA HIS A 177 -12.74 -3.08 7.12
C HIS A 177 -11.68 -2.69 8.15
N SER A 178 -10.45 -3.21 8.06
CA SER A 178 -9.36 -2.81 8.95
C SER A 178 -8.92 -1.37 8.68
N LEU A 179 -8.79 -0.99 7.41
CA LEU A 179 -8.51 0.40 7.02
C LEU A 179 -9.65 1.35 7.40
N GLN A 180 -10.90 0.97 7.13
CA GLN A 180 -12.05 1.80 7.49
C GLN A 180 -12.19 1.97 9.01
N ALA A 181 -11.99 0.90 9.79
CA ALA A 181 -12.00 0.97 11.24
C ALA A 181 -10.85 1.84 11.79
N LEU A 182 -9.68 1.80 11.16
CA LEU A 182 -8.56 2.68 11.49
C LEU A 182 -8.93 4.14 11.25
N ASP A 183 -9.47 4.48 10.07
CA ASP A 183 -9.87 5.84 9.74
C ASP A 183 -10.99 6.35 10.67
N ALA A 184 -11.94 5.49 11.04
CA ALA A 184 -12.96 5.80 12.03
C ALA A 184 -12.34 6.13 13.39
N THR A 185 -11.40 5.31 13.86
CA THR A 185 -10.72 5.50 15.15
C THR A 185 -9.87 6.77 15.16
N LEU A 186 -9.15 7.05 14.06
CA LEU A 186 -8.37 8.28 13.91
C LEU A 186 -9.26 9.53 13.86
N ALA A 187 -10.50 9.40 13.39
CA ALA A 187 -11.52 10.44 13.44
C ALA A 187 -12.20 10.58 14.82
N GLY A 188 -11.82 9.76 15.81
CA GLY A 188 -12.35 9.81 17.17
C GLY A 188 -13.65 9.01 17.38
N ALA A 189 -14.05 8.18 16.42
CA ALA A 189 -15.25 7.35 16.56
C ALA A 189 -15.09 6.29 17.67
N SER A 190 -16.15 6.11 18.45
CA SER A 190 -16.27 5.02 19.42
C SER A 190 -16.40 3.66 18.72
N LEU A 191 -16.06 2.57 19.43
CA LEU A 191 -16.22 1.21 18.87
C LEU A 191 -17.65 0.90 18.41
N ARG A 192 -18.66 1.52 19.04
CA ARG A 192 -20.06 1.36 18.64
C ARG A 192 -20.34 2.08 17.32
N GLU A 193 -19.90 3.32 17.17
CA GLU A 193 -20.03 4.06 15.90
C GLU A 193 -19.29 3.34 14.77
N VAL A 194 -18.12 2.78 15.04
CA VAL A 194 -17.42 1.90 14.07
C VAL A 194 -18.28 0.69 13.70
N ALA A 195 -18.96 0.06 14.66
CA ALA A 195 -19.86 -1.06 14.37
C ALA A 195 -21.03 -0.64 13.46
N GLU A 196 -21.67 0.48 13.78
CA GLU A 196 -22.79 1.05 13.02
C GLU A 196 -22.37 1.40 11.58
N GLY A 197 -21.20 2.04 11.40
CA GLY A 197 -20.71 2.41 10.07
C GLY A 197 -20.25 1.23 9.21
N LEU A 198 -19.66 0.18 9.81
CA LEU A 198 -19.13 -0.97 9.07
C LEU A 198 -20.21 -2.03 8.79
N PHE A 199 -21.14 -2.24 9.72
CA PHE A 199 -22.08 -3.36 9.68
C PHE A 199 -23.55 -2.92 9.67
N GLY A 200 -23.82 -1.62 9.80
CA GLY A 200 -25.16 -1.06 9.84
C GLY A 200 -25.71 -0.91 11.25
N VAL A 201 -26.67 0.01 11.40
CA VAL A 201 -27.33 0.32 12.69
C VAL A 201 -28.07 -0.87 13.27
N ASP A 202 -28.74 -1.67 12.42
CA ASP A 202 -29.51 -2.84 12.86
C ASP A 202 -28.60 -3.92 13.46
N ALA A 203 -27.43 -4.15 12.84
CA ALA A 203 -26.45 -5.11 13.36
C ALA A 203 -25.84 -4.64 14.70
N ALA A 204 -25.75 -3.33 14.92
CA ALA A 204 -25.25 -2.74 16.15
C ALA A 204 -26.34 -2.52 17.23
N ALA A 205 -27.61 -2.79 16.94
CA ALA A 205 -28.71 -2.60 17.89
C ALA A 205 -28.49 -3.40 19.20
N ASP A 206 -27.96 -4.62 19.07
CA ASP A 206 -27.61 -5.51 20.17
C ASP A 206 -26.18 -5.31 20.70
N TRP A 207 -25.54 -4.15 20.51
CA TRP A 207 -24.13 -3.94 20.86
C TRP A 207 -23.76 -4.35 22.30
N TYR A 208 -24.66 -4.12 23.27
CA TYR A 208 -24.42 -4.47 24.67
C TYR A 208 -24.72 -5.94 25.01
N SER A 209 -25.58 -6.60 24.24
CA SER A 209 -25.98 -8.01 24.39
C SER A 209 -25.11 -8.96 23.56
N ASP A 210 -24.58 -8.52 22.41
CA ASP A 210 -23.70 -9.29 21.52
C ASP A 210 -22.21 -9.05 21.83
N GLY A 211 -21.55 -10.06 22.42
CA GLY A 211 -20.10 -10.06 22.63
C GLY A 211 -19.29 -10.29 21.34
N GLY A 212 -19.91 -10.87 20.31
CA GLY A 212 -19.31 -11.26 19.04
C GLY A 212 -18.95 -10.06 18.18
N LEU A 213 -19.92 -9.20 17.85
CA LEU A 213 -19.69 -7.98 17.07
C LEU A 213 -18.69 -7.04 17.74
N ARG A 214 -18.82 -6.84 19.07
CA ARG A 214 -17.86 -6.07 19.86
C ARG A 214 -16.43 -6.59 19.72
N SER A 215 -16.26 -7.90 19.84
CA SER A 215 -14.96 -8.53 19.70
C SER A 215 -14.41 -8.42 18.28
N LYS A 216 -15.28 -8.51 17.26
CA LYS A 216 -14.90 -8.32 15.85
C LYS A 216 -14.40 -6.90 15.58
N VAL A 217 -15.17 -5.88 15.99
CA VAL A 217 -14.79 -4.47 15.80
C VAL A 217 -13.49 -4.14 16.54
N ARG A 218 -13.35 -4.60 17.79
CA ARG A 218 -12.10 -4.42 18.55
C ARG A 218 -10.90 -5.06 17.85
N ARG A 219 -11.06 -6.22 17.23
CA ARG A 219 -9.99 -6.86 16.45
C ARG A 219 -9.63 -6.06 15.19
N LEU A 220 -10.63 -5.52 14.47
CA LEU A 220 -10.40 -4.67 13.30
C LEU A 220 -9.60 -3.41 13.66
N VAL A 221 -10.01 -2.71 14.72
CA VAL A 221 -9.32 -1.51 15.21
C VAL A 221 -7.88 -1.83 15.62
N ARG A 222 -7.68 -2.88 16.43
CA ARG A 222 -6.33 -3.32 16.84
C ARG A 222 -5.46 -3.71 15.65
N ARG A 223 -6.03 -4.39 14.65
CA ARG A 223 -5.31 -4.77 13.43
C ARG A 223 -4.89 -3.53 12.65
N GLY A 224 -5.80 -2.58 12.43
CA GLY A 224 -5.50 -1.34 11.72
C GLY A 224 -4.40 -0.53 12.39
N ASP A 225 -4.48 -0.35 13.72
CA ASP A 225 -3.45 0.36 14.50
C ASP A 225 -2.09 -0.36 14.44
N ALA A 226 -2.06 -1.68 14.60
CA ALA A 226 -0.84 -2.46 14.50
C ALA A 226 -0.18 -2.38 13.11
N LEU A 227 -0.98 -2.40 12.04
CA LEU A 227 -0.48 -2.24 10.68
C LEU A 227 0.05 -0.81 10.45
N MET A 228 -0.65 0.22 10.92
CA MET A 228 -0.16 1.60 10.86
C MET A 228 1.16 1.79 11.61
N ARG A 229 1.27 1.32 12.85
CA ARG A 229 2.43 1.57 13.76
C ARG A 229 3.68 0.71 13.48
N GLY A 230 3.75 0.07 12.32
CA GLY A 230 4.93 -0.67 11.89
C GLY A 230 4.63 -1.97 11.16
N GLY A 231 3.42 -2.53 11.30
CA GLY A 231 3.03 -3.73 10.56
C GLY A 231 3.03 -3.54 9.04
N TYR A 232 2.87 -2.32 8.54
CA TYR A 232 3.03 -1.98 7.12
C TYR A 232 4.40 -2.38 6.58
N ARG A 233 5.44 -2.41 7.43
CA ARG A 233 6.80 -2.81 7.04
C ARG A 233 6.85 -4.27 6.63
N HIS A 234 6.08 -5.14 7.28
CA HIS A 234 5.95 -6.54 6.86
C HIS A 234 5.27 -6.65 5.50
N LEU A 235 4.20 -5.87 5.26
CA LEU A 235 3.54 -5.80 3.96
C LEU A 235 4.50 -5.30 2.86
N ALA A 236 5.35 -4.35 3.21
CA ALA A 236 6.38 -3.80 2.32
C ALA A 236 7.68 -4.62 2.27
N GLN A 237 7.77 -5.78 2.96
CA GLN A 237 9.00 -6.59 3.03
C GLN A 237 10.24 -5.78 3.48
N LEU A 238 10.04 -4.86 4.40
CA LEU A 238 11.09 -4.04 5.02
C LEU A 238 11.57 -4.70 6.32
N PRO A 239 12.83 -4.45 6.74
CA PRO A 239 13.30 -4.83 8.07
C PRO A 239 12.38 -4.27 9.16
N PRO A 240 12.08 -5.01 10.23
CA PRO A 240 11.34 -4.48 11.37
C PRO A 240 12.02 -3.22 11.93
N LEU A 241 11.23 -2.36 12.59
CA LEU A 241 11.84 -1.28 13.38
C LEU A 241 12.65 -1.93 14.50
N GLU A 242 13.88 -1.47 14.71
CA GLU A 242 14.65 -1.86 15.90
C GLU A 242 13.82 -1.51 17.14
N LYS A 243 13.58 -2.51 18.00
CA LYS A 243 12.88 -2.33 19.27
C LYS A 243 13.75 -1.43 20.16
N GLY A 244 13.58 -0.12 20.06
CA GLY A 244 14.44 0.80 20.80
C GLY A 244 14.11 2.27 20.62
N ARG A 245 12.83 2.68 20.71
CA ARG A 245 12.47 4.07 21.13
C ARG A 245 10.97 4.43 21.28
N PHE A 246 10.04 3.47 21.23
CA PHE A 246 8.60 3.80 21.36
C PHE A 246 7.84 2.96 22.39
N GLU A 247 8.52 2.11 23.16
CA GLU A 247 7.97 1.64 24.44
C GLU A 247 8.34 2.68 25.50
N ASP A 248 7.63 3.82 25.48
CA ASP A 248 7.46 4.56 26.72
C ASP A 248 6.59 3.68 27.61
N ASP A 249 7.27 3.14 28.60
CA ASP A 249 6.83 2.25 29.66
C ASP A 249 5.53 2.77 30.27
N ALA A 250 4.38 2.28 29.78
CA ALA A 250 3.11 2.41 30.48
C ALA A 250 3.08 1.42 31.66
N LYS A 251 4.08 1.49 32.53
CA LYS A 251 3.92 1.10 33.93
C LYS A 251 3.06 2.17 34.57
N ARG A 252 1.77 1.86 34.74
CA ARG A 252 0.95 2.48 35.77
C ARG A 252 0.89 1.58 37.00
N PRO A 253 0.81 2.17 38.20
CA PRO A 253 0.90 1.48 39.48
C PRO A 253 -0.23 0.48 39.70
#